data_AF-A0A183I4N6-F1
#
_entry.id   AF-A0A183I4N6-F1
#
_cell.length_a   1.000
_cell.length_b   1.000
_cell.length_c   1.000
_cell.angle_alpha   90.00
_cell.angle_beta   90.00
_cell.angle_gamma   90.00
#
_symmetry.space_group_name_H-M   'P 1'
#
loop_
_entity.id
_entity.type
_entity.pdbx_description
1 polymer ?
#
loop_
_entity_poly.entity_id
_entity_poly.type
_entity_poly.pdbx_seq_one_letter_code
_entity_poly.pdbx_strand_id
1 'polypeptide(L)'
;MLTREQIADLAGRFSTVDESGCGTIPVTDVQEALKIAGIDLPGFQFRELMKRYGSAKDLAFDDFQNLFIELRSEKDQEVNEWKQRIGSVTGAYTVKGLSEQSNEEIVHTIRVEEEVAFSNWINSNLYSDADLKNLIPVKTDGGDLYLKVQDGLIICKLINLAVPDTIDERAINKKHLNTYTKLENLTLALMSAQAIGCNIVNIDGDDLSKGKPHLVLGLLWQIIRIGLFNQIDLRHVPGLFRLLQEGETLDDLRKLSPEQILIRWVNHHLAKAGVDRKLTNFTSDIIDSEIYTYLLNEIAPKAANVSLYPLSVKVYIFQLLILIADSI
;
A
#
# COMPACT_ATOMS: atom_id res chain seq x y z
N MET A 1 -10.21 21.17 -23.22
CA MET A 1 -11.50 21.25 -23.94
C MET A 1 -12.51 20.37 -23.20
N LEU A 2 -13.79 20.76 -23.15
CA LEU A 2 -14.87 19.96 -22.59
C LEU A 2 -15.15 18.75 -23.49
N THR A 3 -15.54 17.60 -22.92
CA THR A 3 -15.93 16.42 -23.70
C THR A 3 -17.34 16.57 -24.28
N ARG A 4 -17.68 15.78 -25.30
CA ARG A 4 -19.04 15.78 -25.87
C ARG A 4 -20.11 15.41 -24.83
N GLU A 5 -19.78 14.52 -23.90
CA GLU A 5 -20.66 14.15 -22.79
C GLU A 5 -20.86 15.33 -21.83
N GLN A 6 -19.80 16.05 -21.47
CA GLN A 6 -19.89 17.24 -20.62
C GLN A 6 -20.68 18.37 -21.26
N ILE A 7 -20.58 18.56 -22.58
CA ILE A 7 -21.36 19.54 -23.32
C ILE A 7 -22.84 19.14 -23.35
N ALA A 8 -23.14 17.85 -23.54
CA ALA A 8 -24.51 17.34 -23.50
C ALA A 8 -25.15 17.48 -22.10
N ASP A 9 -24.39 17.21 -21.04
CA ASP A 9 -24.84 17.40 -19.66
C ASP A 9 -25.10 18.88 -19.33
N LEU A 10 -24.26 19.79 -19.83
CA LEU A 10 -24.46 21.23 -19.70
C LEU A 10 -25.68 21.71 -20.48
N ALA A 11 -25.88 21.25 -21.71
CA ALA A 11 -27.05 21.58 -22.54
C ALA A 11 -28.36 21.03 -21.95
N GLY A 12 -28.31 19.86 -21.29
CA GLY A 12 -29.45 19.29 -20.58
C GLY A 12 -29.85 20.07 -19.32
N ARG A 13 -28.91 20.79 -18.70
CA ARG A 13 -29.13 21.54 -17.47
C ARG A 13 -29.39 23.04 -17.69
N PHE A 14 -28.78 23.63 -18.70
CA PHE A 14 -28.90 25.05 -19.03
C PHE A 14 -29.53 25.19 -20.40
N SER A 15 -30.78 25.65 -20.45
CA SER A 15 -31.52 25.86 -21.70
C SER A 15 -30.92 26.94 -22.61
N THR A 16 -29.92 27.66 -22.12
CA THR A 16 -29.16 28.71 -22.82
C THR A 16 -27.89 28.18 -23.49
N VAL A 17 -27.58 26.89 -23.35
CA VAL A 17 -26.47 26.19 -24.00
C VAL A 17 -27.04 25.13 -24.93
N ASP A 18 -26.59 25.11 -26.18
CA ASP A 18 -26.99 24.08 -27.14
C ASP A 18 -26.07 22.85 -27.13
N GLU A 19 -26.53 21.74 -27.71
CA GLU A 19 -25.76 20.50 -27.86
C GLU A 19 -24.53 20.66 -28.77
N SER A 20 -24.39 21.80 -29.45
CA SER A 20 -23.24 22.13 -30.29
C SER A 20 -22.14 22.87 -29.52
N GLY A 21 -22.36 23.20 -28.24
CA GLY A 21 -21.42 23.96 -27.42
C GLY A 21 -21.42 25.46 -27.72
N CYS A 22 -22.57 26.02 -28.08
CA CYS A 22 -22.78 27.45 -28.26
C CYS A 22 -23.86 27.96 -27.30
N GLY A 23 -23.71 29.21 -26.83
CA GLY A 23 -24.68 29.82 -25.93
C GLY A 23 -24.07 30.66 -24.82
N THR A 24 -24.85 30.91 -23.78
CA THR A 24 -24.41 31.66 -22.59
C THR A 24 -24.80 30.92 -21.30
N ILE A 25 -24.02 31.11 -20.24
CA ILE A 25 -24.30 30.56 -18.90
C ILE A 25 -24.46 31.75 -17.94
N PRO A 26 -25.58 31.85 -17.20
CA PRO A 26 -25.75 32.88 -16.18
C PRO A 26 -24.61 32.84 -15.16
N VAL A 27 -24.07 33.99 -14.78
CA VAL A 27 -22.91 34.08 -13.86
C VAL A 27 -23.21 33.46 -12.49
N THR A 28 -24.48 33.46 -12.07
CA THR A 28 -24.95 32.77 -10.85
C THR A 28 -24.79 31.26 -10.92
N ASP A 29 -24.79 30.70 -12.12
CA ASP A 29 -24.88 29.27 -12.38
C ASP A 29 -23.55 28.70 -12.90
N VAL A 30 -22.56 29.56 -13.20
CA VAL A 30 -21.22 29.17 -13.64
C VAL A 30 -20.55 28.22 -12.63
N GLN A 31 -20.79 28.40 -11.32
CA GLN A 31 -20.23 27.50 -10.30
C GLN A 31 -20.84 26.09 -10.39
N GLU A 32 -22.14 25.99 -10.63
CA GLU A 32 -22.83 24.71 -10.85
C GLU A 32 -22.39 24.08 -12.17
N ALA A 33 -22.22 24.87 -13.23
CA ALA A 33 -21.72 24.42 -14.52
C ALA A 33 -20.28 23.87 -14.43
N LEU A 34 -19.37 24.53 -13.70
CA LEU A 34 -18.02 24.02 -13.45
C LEU A 34 -18.06 22.70 -12.68
N LYS A 35 -18.97 22.56 -11.70
CA LYS A 35 -19.14 21.34 -10.92
C LYS A 35 -19.62 20.17 -11.78
N ILE A 36 -20.56 20.40 -12.69
CA ILE A 36 -21.03 19.41 -13.68
C ILE A 36 -19.87 19.00 -14.61
N ALA A 37 -19.02 19.96 -14.99
CA ALA A 37 -17.82 19.69 -15.77
C ALA A 37 -16.68 19.00 -14.98
N GLY A 38 -16.87 18.69 -13.70
CA GLY A 38 -15.92 17.97 -12.86
C GLY A 38 -14.91 18.86 -12.11
N ILE A 39 -15.16 20.17 -12.02
CA ILE A 39 -14.37 21.13 -11.26
C ILE A 39 -15.21 21.67 -10.09
N ASP A 40 -14.90 21.23 -8.87
CA ASP A 40 -15.55 21.74 -7.65
C ASP A 40 -14.70 22.84 -7.02
N LEU A 41 -15.19 24.07 -7.05
CA LEU A 41 -14.51 25.24 -6.50
C LEU A 41 -15.19 25.73 -5.22
N PRO A 42 -14.41 25.92 -4.12
CA PRO A 42 -14.90 26.59 -2.92
C PRO A 42 -15.45 27.99 -3.24
N GLY A 43 -16.60 28.34 -2.64
CA GLY A 43 -17.33 29.58 -2.97
C GLY A 43 -16.54 30.89 -2.80
N PHE A 44 -15.49 30.92 -1.97
CA PHE A 44 -14.62 32.09 -1.87
C PHE A 44 -13.70 32.26 -3.09
N GLN A 45 -13.16 31.16 -3.63
CA GLN A 45 -12.32 31.16 -4.83
C GLN A 45 -13.15 31.48 -6.07
N PHE A 46 -14.37 30.92 -6.16
CA PHE A 46 -15.32 31.26 -7.21
C PHE A 46 -15.64 32.76 -7.23
N ARG A 47 -15.93 33.35 -6.05
CA ARG A 47 -16.19 34.80 -5.95
C ARG A 47 -15.00 35.65 -6.38
N GLU A 48 -13.78 35.23 -6.10
CA GLU A 48 -12.57 35.94 -6.51
C GLU A 48 -12.32 35.83 -8.01
N LEU A 49 -12.53 34.64 -8.57
CA LEU A 49 -12.38 34.34 -9.98
C LEU A 49 -13.42 35.06 -10.85
N MET A 50 -14.66 35.16 -10.38
CA MET A 50 -15.72 35.89 -11.08
C MET A 50 -15.54 37.42 -11.06
N LYS A 51 -14.64 37.99 -10.24
CA LYS A 51 -14.29 39.43 -10.32
C LYS A 51 -13.72 39.80 -11.70
N ARG A 52 -13.07 38.85 -12.40
CA ARG A 52 -12.48 39.05 -13.74
C ARG A 52 -13.52 39.35 -14.81
N TYR A 53 -14.73 38.83 -14.63
CA TYR A 53 -15.86 39.03 -15.53
C TYR A 53 -16.77 40.19 -15.05
N GLY A 54 -16.38 40.90 -14.00
CA GLY A 54 -17.05 42.11 -13.51
C GLY A 54 -18.50 41.85 -13.09
N SER A 55 -19.40 42.76 -13.47
CA SER A 55 -20.85 42.65 -13.21
C SER A 55 -21.61 42.06 -14.40
N ALA A 56 -20.96 41.24 -15.24
CA ALA A 56 -21.62 40.53 -16.31
C ALA A 56 -22.74 39.64 -15.74
N LYS A 57 -23.90 39.63 -16.40
CA LYS A 57 -25.02 38.77 -16.02
C LYS A 57 -24.86 37.36 -16.58
N ASP A 58 -24.30 37.27 -17.78
CA ASP A 58 -24.13 36.04 -18.54
C ASP A 58 -22.70 35.92 -19.05
N LEU A 59 -22.15 34.71 -19.02
CA LEU A 59 -20.85 34.34 -19.52
C LEU A 59 -21.02 33.61 -20.85
N ALA A 60 -20.31 34.00 -21.90
CA ALA A 60 -20.35 33.26 -23.16
C ALA A 60 -19.77 31.85 -22.97
N PHE A 61 -20.32 30.86 -23.69
CA PHE A 61 -19.87 29.47 -23.55
C PHE A 61 -18.38 29.31 -23.92
N ASP A 62 -17.88 30.07 -24.89
CA ASP A 62 -16.46 30.10 -25.23
C ASP A 62 -15.60 30.60 -24.07
N ASP A 63 -16.06 31.62 -23.35
CA ASP A 63 -15.37 32.15 -22.16
C ASP A 63 -15.42 31.14 -21.00
N PHE A 64 -16.55 30.43 -20.84
CA PHE A 64 -16.67 29.32 -19.90
C PHE A 64 -15.73 28.17 -20.25
N GLN A 65 -15.58 27.83 -21.53
CA GLN A 65 -14.69 26.79 -21.99
C GLN A 65 -13.22 27.16 -21.79
N ASN A 66 -12.86 28.43 -22.03
CA ASN A 66 -11.54 28.97 -21.72
C ASN A 66 -11.27 28.93 -20.22
N LEU A 67 -12.24 29.32 -19.40
CA LEU A 67 -12.15 29.25 -17.94
C LEU A 67 -11.98 27.81 -17.44
N PHE A 68 -12.71 26.86 -18.02
CA PHE A 68 -12.56 25.44 -17.72
C PHE A 68 -11.18 24.91 -18.10
N ILE A 69 -10.65 25.32 -19.26
CA ILE A 69 -9.30 24.94 -19.70
C ILE A 69 -8.24 25.52 -18.77
N GLU A 70 -8.38 26.79 -18.39
CA GLU A 70 -7.49 27.48 -17.47
C GLU A 70 -7.45 26.77 -16.12
N LEU A 71 -8.62 26.55 -15.49
CA LEU A 71 -8.71 25.89 -14.18
C LEU A 71 -8.21 24.44 -14.23
N ARG A 72 -8.45 23.74 -15.33
CA ARG A 72 -7.90 22.41 -15.55
C ARG A 72 -6.39 22.45 -15.75
N SER A 73 -5.87 23.44 -16.48
CA SER A 73 -4.43 23.61 -16.71
C SER A 73 -3.68 24.05 -15.46
N GLU A 74 -4.27 24.88 -14.61
CA GLU A 74 -3.73 25.25 -13.30
C GLU A 74 -3.76 24.05 -12.36
N LYS A 75 -4.84 23.26 -12.35
CA LYS A 75 -4.91 21.99 -11.62
C LYS A 75 -3.87 20.98 -12.14
N ASP A 76 -3.67 20.89 -13.45
CA ASP A 76 -2.68 20.00 -14.08
C ASP A 76 -1.24 20.51 -13.88
N GLN A 77 -1.02 21.84 -13.81
CA GLN A 77 0.26 22.46 -13.46
C GLN A 77 0.56 22.32 -11.98
N GLU A 78 -0.38 22.53 -11.07
CA GLU A 78 -0.22 22.23 -9.65
C GLU A 78 0.08 20.74 -9.47
N VAL A 79 -0.60 19.85 -10.20
CA VAL A 79 -0.33 18.41 -10.20
C VAL A 79 1.04 18.08 -10.81
N ASN A 80 1.50 18.80 -11.83
CA ASN A 80 2.82 18.57 -12.45
C ASN A 80 3.97 19.19 -11.65
N GLU A 81 3.78 20.34 -11.02
CA GLU A 81 4.70 20.96 -10.07
C GLU A 81 4.72 20.20 -8.75
N TRP A 82 3.59 19.60 -8.35
CA TRP A 82 3.51 18.62 -7.26
C TRP A 82 4.26 17.34 -7.63
N LYS A 83 4.11 16.81 -8.85
CA LYS A 83 4.91 15.70 -9.38
C LYS A 83 6.40 16.02 -9.48
N GLN A 84 6.78 17.24 -9.87
CA GLN A 84 8.18 17.67 -9.93
C GLN A 84 8.77 17.93 -8.54
N ARG A 85 7.99 18.44 -7.59
CA ARG A 85 8.39 18.60 -6.17
C ARG A 85 8.47 17.27 -5.42
N ILE A 86 7.70 16.26 -5.82
CA ILE A 86 7.75 14.88 -5.30
C ILE A 86 8.78 14.01 -6.06
N GLY A 87 9.18 14.42 -7.27
CA GLY A 87 10.21 13.76 -8.08
C GLY A 87 11.60 13.76 -7.42
N SER A 88 11.80 14.58 -6.39
CA SER A 88 12.93 14.46 -5.48
C SER A 88 12.41 14.22 -4.06
N VAL A 89 12.60 12.99 -3.56
CA VAL A 89 12.38 12.50 -2.18
C VAL A 89 11.05 11.74 -1.93
N THR A 90 11.19 10.42 -1.99
CA THR A 90 10.42 9.33 -1.32
C THR A 90 8.98 9.01 -1.75
N GLY A 91 8.83 7.99 -2.62
CA GLY A 91 8.16 6.69 -2.37
C GLY A 91 6.69 6.59 -1.95
N ALA A 92 6.03 7.67 -1.53
CA ALA A 92 4.72 7.62 -0.91
C ALA A 92 3.68 8.43 -1.67
N TYR A 93 2.48 7.87 -1.85
CA TYR A 93 1.30 8.62 -2.29
C TYR A 93 0.26 8.69 -1.18
N THR A 94 -0.37 9.85 -1.01
CA THR A 94 -1.39 10.08 0.00
C THR A 94 -2.77 9.85 -0.59
N VAL A 95 -3.56 8.97 0.01
CA VAL A 95 -4.98 8.79 -0.33
C VAL A 95 -5.80 9.58 0.68
N LYS A 96 -6.55 10.58 0.19
CA LYS A 96 -7.55 11.32 0.98
C LYS A 96 -8.73 10.38 1.27
N GLY A 97 -8.87 9.94 2.51
CA GLY A 97 -10.06 9.24 2.99
C GLY A 97 -11.12 10.24 3.45
N LEU A 98 -12.32 10.21 2.85
CA LEU A 98 -13.48 10.88 3.43
C LEU A 98 -14.10 9.92 4.46
N SER A 99 -14.02 10.25 5.74
CA SER A 99 -14.84 9.57 6.77
C SER A 99 -16.18 10.31 6.86
N GLU A 100 -17.30 9.62 6.63
CA GLU A 100 -18.64 10.23 6.62
C GLU A 100 -19.17 10.55 8.04
N GLN A 101 -18.42 10.24 9.11
CA GLN A 101 -18.92 10.37 10.49
C GLN A 101 -18.05 11.21 11.43
N SER A 102 -16.98 11.83 10.94
CA SER A 102 -16.22 12.81 11.71
C SER A 102 -15.46 13.74 10.76
N ASN A 103 -15.56 15.05 10.98
CA ASN A 103 -14.85 16.11 10.26
C ASN A 103 -13.33 16.12 10.56
N GLU A 104 -12.70 14.96 10.67
CA GLU A 104 -11.24 14.83 10.78
C GLU A 104 -10.72 14.20 9.48
N GLU A 105 -9.98 15.00 8.70
CA GLU A 105 -9.31 14.57 7.48
C GLU A 105 -8.15 13.62 7.83
N ILE A 106 -8.38 12.32 7.79
CA ILE A 106 -7.32 11.32 7.97
C ILE A 106 -6.63 11.09 6.62
N VAL A 107 -5.40 11.58 6.51
CA VAL A 107 -4.51 11.35 5.36
C VAL A 107 -3.77 10.03 5.57
N HIS A 108 -4.06 9.02 4.74
CA HIS A 108 -3.31 7.77 4.75
C HIS A 108 -2.18 7.82 3.73
N THR A 109 -0.94 7.75 4.20
CA THR A 109 0.26 7.64 3.37
C THR A 109 0.47 6.18 2.98
N ILE A 110 0.32 5.84 1.71
CA ILE A 110 0.62 4.52 1.17
C ILE A 110 2.03 4.56 0.59
N ARG A 111 2.88 3.64 1.03
CA ARG A 111 4.24 3.47 0.52
C ARG A 111 4.20 2.49 -0.65
N VAL A 112 4.63 2.93 -1.83
CA VAL A 112 4.67 2.09 -3.03
C VAL A 112 5.53 0.85 -2.80
N GLU A 113 6.55 0.97 -1.94
CA GLU A 113 7.45 -0.12 -1.58
C GLU A 113 6.72 -1.29 -0.89
N GLU A 114 5.67 -1.01 -0.09
CA GLU A 114 4.88 -2.05 0.59
C GLU A 114 4.03 -2.82 -0.41
N GLU A 115 3.40 -2.12 -1.37
CA GLU A 115 2.62 -2.75 -2.46
C GLU A 115 3.50 -3.70 -3.29
N VAL A 116 4.68 -3.24 -3.68
CA VAL A 116 5.66 -4.06 -4.42
C VAL A 116 6.09 -5.27 -3.60
N ALA A 117 6.48 -5.06 -2.33
CA ALA A 117 6.97 -6.13 -1.46
C ALA A 117 5.89 -7.18 -1.20
N PHE A 118 4.66 -6.78 -0.86
CA PHE A 118 3.58 -7.72 -0.58
C PHE A 118 3.11 -8.46 -1.83
N SER A 119 3.07 -7.79 -2.99
CA SER A 119 2.75 -8.45 -4.26
C SER A 119 3.78 -9.52 -4.61
N ASN A 120 5.07 -9.23 -4.45
CA ASN A 120 6.14 -10.20 -4.65
C ASN A 120 6.04 -11.35 -3.63
N TRP A 121 5.78 -11.06 -2.36
CA TRP A 121 5.59 -12.08 -1.33
C TRP A 121 4.44 -13.03 -1.65
N ILE A 122 3.29 -12.49 -2.08
CA ILE A 122 2.14 -13.26 -2.54
C ILE A 122 2.53 -14.16 -3.70
N ASN A 123 3.19 -13.60 -4.72
CA ASN A 123 3.61 -14.35 -5.89
C ASN A 123 4.55 -15.49 -5.50
N SER A 124 5.57 -15.25 -4.68
CA SER A 124 6.55 -16.28 -4.29
C SER A 124 5.94 -17.44 -3.51
N ASN A 125 4.88 -17.21 -2.73
CA ASN A 125 4.31 -18.24 -1.87
C ASN A 125 3.04 -18.89 -2.43
N LEU A 126 2.28 -18.20 -3.30
CA LEU A 126 1.00 -18.67 -3.82
C LEU A 126 0.99 -18.93 -5.33
N TYR A 127 2.15 -18.85 -6.01
CA TYR A 127 2.28 -19.08 -7.47
C TYR A 127 1.62 -20.38 -7.94
N SER A 128 1.77 -21.45 -7.16
CA SER A 128 1.31 -22.78 -7.53
C SER A 128 -0.10 -23.13 -7.04
N ASP A 129 -0.80 -22.21 -6.39
CA ASP A 129 -2.16 -22.47 -5.90
C ASP A 129 -3.14 -22.63 -7.08
N ALA A 130 -3.88 -23.74 -7.08
CA ALA A 130 -4.75 -24.10 -8.19
C ALA A 130 -5.99 -23.20 -8.31
N ASP A 131 -6.46 -22.64 -7.20
CA ASP A 131 -7.64 -21.79 -7.13
C ASP A 131 -7.31 -20.33 -7.52
N LEU A 132 -6.04 -19.93 -7.40
CA LEU A 132 -5.59 -18.56 -7.66
C LEU A 132 -4.99 -18.33 -9.07
N LYS A 133 -5.08 -19.29 -9.99
CA LYS A 133 -4.49 -19.20 -11.34
C LYS A 133 -4.87 -17.95 -12.14
N ASN A 134 -6.07 -17.42 -11.91
CA ASN A 134 -6.56 -16.21 -12.60
C ASN A 134 -6.21 -14.91 -11.86
N LEU A 135 -5.70 -15.00 -10.64
CA LEU A 135 -5.33 -13.87 -9.79
C LEU A 135 -3.81 -13.69 -9.71
N ILE A 136 -3.03 -14.76 -9.86
CA ILE A 136 -1.56 -14.73 -9.79
C ILE A 136 -0.95 -14.80 -11.20
N PRO A 137 0.12 -14.03 -11.50
CA PRO A 137 0.86 -13.13 -10.61
C PRO A 137 0.13 -11.81 -10.36
N VAL A 138 0.23 -11.30 -9.14
CA VAL A 138 -0.12 -9.91 -8.78
C VAL A 138 0.97 -8.98 -9.33
N LYS A 139 0.57 -7.99 -10.11
CA LYS A 139 1.48 -6.95 -10.60
C LYS A 139 1.85 -6.00 -9.46
N THR A 140 3.07 -5.50 -9.49
CA THR A 140 3.62 -4.63 -8.45
C THR A 140 3.30 -3.15 -8.68
N ASP A 141 2.46 -2.84 -9.67
CA ASP A 141 2.13 -1.49 -10.08
C ASP A 141 0.64 -1.33 -10.40
N GLY A 142 0.18 -0.08 -10.44
CA GLY A 142 -1.17 0.28 -10.88
C GLY A 142 -2.29 -0.19 -9.96
N GLY A 143 -2.01 -0.60 -8.72
CA GLY A 143 -3.03 -1.04 -7.77
C GLY A 143 -3.63 -2.41 -8.06
N ASP A 144 -2.97 -3.24 -8.87
CA ASP A 144 -3.43 -4.61 -9.21
C ASP A 144 -3.65 -5.47 -7.96
N LEU A 145 -2.80 -5.29 -6.93
CA LEU A 145 -2.96 -5.91 -5.62
C LEU A 145 -4.35 -5.65 -5.04
N TYR A 146 -4.78 -4.39 -5.01
CA TYR A 146 -6.05 -3.99 -4.38
C TYR A 146 -7.26 -4.52 -5.14
N LEU A 147 -7.16 -4.70 -6.45
CA LEU A 147 -8.22 -5.27 -7.29
C LEU A 147 -8.34 -6.78 -7.07
N LYS A 148 -7.21 -7.48 -6.97
CA LYS A 148 -7.19 -8.95 -6.90
C LYS A 148 -7.53 -9.52 -5.54
N VAL A 149 -7.46 -8.72 -4.48
CA VAL A 149 -7.89 -9.15 -3.13
C VAL A 149 -9.39 -8.99 -2.89
N GLN A 150 -10.13 -8.30 -3.77
CA GLN A 150 -11.55 -7.95 -3.55
C GLN A 150 -12.51 -9.14 -3.54
N ASP A 151 -12.09 -10.33 -3.99
CA ASP A 151 -12.88 -11.55 -3.90
C ASP A 151 -12.58 -12.41 -2.67
N GLY A 152 -11.64 -11.97 -1.84
CA GLY A 152 -11.22 -12.61 -0.58
C GLY A 152 -10.38 -13.87 -0.74
N LEU A 153 -10.17 -14.39 -1.96
CA LEU A 153 -9.44 -15.65 -2.16
C LEU A 153 -7.98 -15.54 -1.72
N ILE A 154 -7.26 -14.51 -2.19
CA ILE A 154 -5.86 -14.29 -1.82
C ILE A 154 -5.71 -14.18 -0.29
N ILE A 155 -6.59 -13.40 0.36
CA ILE A 155 -6.52 -13.17 1.80
C ILE A 155 -6.76 -14.47 2.57
N CYS A 156 -7.77 -15.27 2.20
CA CYS A 156 -8.02 -16.57 2.83
C CYS A 156 -6.82 -17.51 2.70
N LYS A 157 -6.20 -17.58 1.51
CA LYS A 157 -5.03 -18.42 1.27
C LYS A 157 -3.81 -17.95 2.06
N LEU A 158 -3.60 -16.64 2.18
CA LEU A 158 -2.53 -16.08 3.01
C LEU A 158 -2.72 -16.37 4.50
N ILE A 159 -3.95 -16.38 5.00
CA ILE A 159 -4.24 -16.76 6.39
C ILE A 159 -3.82 -18.21 6.64
N ASN A 160 -4.20 -19.14 5.75
CA ASN A 160 -3.77 -20.53 5.84
C ASN A 160 -2.26 -20.72 5.66
N LEU A 161 -1.61 -19.86 4.87
CA LEU A 161 -0.15 -19.84 4.77
C LEU A 161 0.52 -19.39 6.07
N ALA A 162 -0.03 -18.36 6.72
CA ALA A 162 0.50 -17.84 7.98
C ALA A 162 0.29 -18.80 9.15
N VAL A 163 -0.92 -19.39 9.23
CA VAL A 163 -1.31 -20.36 10.25
C VAL A 163 -2.10 -21.49 9.55
N PRO A 164 -1.48 -22.66 9.31
CA PRO A 164 -2.14 -23.79 8.66
C PRO A 164 -3.45 -24.19 9.34
N ASP A 165 -4.39 -24.69 8.54
CA ASP A 165 -5.70 -25.20 8.97
C ASP A 165 -6.63 -24.19 9.68
N THR A 166 -6.36 -22.89 9.55
CA THR A 166 -7.23 -21.83 10.12
C THR A 166 -8.58 -21.75 9.40
N ILE A 167 -8.56 -21.80 8.07
CA ILE A 167 -9.75 -21.75 7.21
C ILE A 167 -9.90 -23.10 6.53
N ASP A 168 -11.05 -23.73 6.72
CA ASP A 168 -11.42 -24.89 5.91
C ASP A 168 -11.62 -24.44 4.46
N GLU A 169 -10.76 -24.94 3.57
CA GLU A 169 -10.78 -24.67 2.12
C GLU A 169 -12.14 -24.92 1.46
N ARG A 170 -13.00 -25.75 2.04
CA ARG A 170 -14.35 -26.03 1.55
C ARG A 170 -15.35 -24.92 1.84
N ALA A 171 -15.08 -24.07 2.83
CA ALA A 171 -15.90 -22.92 3.18
C ALA A 171 -15.64 -21.72 2.25
N ILE A 172 -14.56 -21.76 1.47
CA ILE A 172 -14.19 -20.69 0.55
C ILE A 172 -14.97 -20.84 -0.76
N ASN A 173 -15.70 -19.79 -1.17
CA ASN A 173 -16.32 -19.73 -2.49
C ASN A 173 -15.24 -19.52 -3.55
N LYS A 174 -15.11 -20.44 -4.51
CA LYS A 174 -14.00 -20.45 -5.51
C LYS A 174 -14.43 -20.27 -6.97
N LYS A 175 -15.72 -20.46 -7.28
CA LYS A 175 -16.22 -20.50 -8.66
C LYS A 175 -17.45 -19.60 -8.81
N HIS A 176 -17.58 -18.98 -9.98
CA HIS A 176 -18.73 -18.14 -10.35
C HIS A 176 -19.09 -17.09 -9.30
N LEU A 177 -18.08 -16.36 -8.84
CA LEU A 177 -18.22 -15.40 -7.74
C LEU A 177 -19.10 -14.22 -8.14
N ASN A 178 -20.22 -14.09 -7.46
CA ASN A 178 -21.05 -12.89 -7.46
C ASN A 178 -20.69 -11.98 -6.26
N THR A 179 -21.23 -10.77 -6.23
CA THR A 179 -20.98 -9.78 -5.17
C THR A 179 -21.20 -10.34 -3.76
N TYR A 180 -22.22 -11.18 -3.57
CA TYR A 180 -22.54 -11.77 -2.27
C TYR A 180 -21.49 -12.81 -1.85
N THR A 181 -21.15 -13.75 -2.73
CA THR A 181 -20.13 -14.78 -2.44
C THR A 181 -18.73 -14.20 -2.22
N LYS A 182 -18.40 -13.08 -2.89
CA LYS A 182 -17.16 -12.32 -2.62
C LYS A 182 -17.19 -11.73 -1.21
N LEU A 183 -18.30 -11.13 -0.83
CA LEU A 183 -18.47 -10.58 0.51
C LEU A 183 -18.40 -11.68 1.58
N GLU A 184 -19.00 -12.84 1.35
CA GLU A 184 -18.88 -14.01 2.24
C GLU A 184 -17.42 -14.43 2.44
N ASN A 185 -16.63 -14.51 1.36
CA ASN A 185 -15.20 -14.81 1.44
C ASN A 185 -14.44 -13.74 2.25
N LEU A 186 -14.73 -12.46 2.02
CA LEU A 186 -14.09 -11.36 2.75
C LEU A 186 -14.44 -11.37 4.23
N THR A 187 -15.70 -11.64 4.59
CA THR A 187 -16.13 -11.80 5.98
C THR A 187 -15.45 -13.00 6.63
N LEU A 188 -15.38 -14.14 5.93
CA LEU A 188 -14.65 -15.33 6.40
C LEU A 188 -13.16 -14.99 6.65
N ALA A 189 -12.53 -14.28 5.73
CA ALA A 189 -11.15 -13.85 5.85
C ALA A 189 -10.94 -12.93 7.07
N LEU A 190 -11.81 -11.94 7.29
CA LEU A 190 -11.71 -11.01 8.43
C LEU A 190 -11.87 -11.74 9.77
N MET A 191 -12.88 -12.59 9.92
CA MET A 191 -13.09 -13.36 11.15
C MET A 191 -11.92 -14.30 11.44
N SER A 192 -11.37 -14.92 10.39
CA SER A 192 -10.22 -15.83 10.51
C SER A 192 -8.93 -15.06 10.83
N ALA A 193 -8.73 -13.89 10.24
CA ALA A 193 -7.61 -12.99 10.56
C ALA A 193 -7.66 -12.55 12.03
N GLN A 194 -8.85 -12.22 12.54
CA GLN A 194 -9.04 -11.90 13.95
C GLN A 194 -8.68 -13.09 14.86
N ALA A 195 -9.08 -14.30 14.48
CA ALA A 195 -8.80 -15.52 15.24
C ALA A 195 -7.29 -15.82 15.37
N ILE A 196 -6.48 -15.45 14.37
CA ILE A 196 -5.01 -15.60 14.42
C ILE A 196 -4.30 -14.41 15.08
N GLY A 197 -5.04 -13.40 15.54
CA GLY A 197 -4.51 -12.26 16.30
C GLY A 197 -4.32 -10.96 15.51
N CYS A 198 -4.88 -10.82 14.31
CA CYS A 198 -4.92 -9.54 13.62
C CYS A 198 -5.88 -8.56 14.32
N ASN A 199 -5.46 -7.31 14.44
CA ASN A 199 -6.34 -6.21 14.83
C ASN A 199 -7.11 -5.71 13.60
N ILE A 200 -8.41 -6.02 13.57
CA ILE A 200 -9.33 -5.65 12.49
C ILE A 200 -10.31 -4.54 12.89
N VAL A 201 -10.05 -3.83 13.99
CA VAL A 201 -10.91 -2.72 14.42
C VAL A 201 -10.98 -1.67 13.30
N ASN A 202 -12.19 -1.33 12.86
CA ASN A 202 -12.50 -0.43 11.74
C ASN A 202 -12.17 -0.97 10.33
N ILE A 203 -12.18 -2.29 10.13
CA ILE A 203 -12.11 -2.90 8.80
C ILE A 203 -13.35 -3.77 8.58
N ASP A 204 -14.19 -3.39 7.61
CA ASP A 204 -15.35 -4.19 7.22
C ASP A 204 -15.14 -4.89 5.86
N GLY A 205 -15.95 -5.92 5.60
CA GLY A 205 -15.91 -6.63 4.32
C GLY A 205 -16.18 -5.71 3.12
N ASP A 206 -17.00 -4.68 3.30
CA ASP A 206 -17.27 -3.66 2.27
C ASP A 206 -16.01 -2.85 1.91
N ASP A 207 -15.20 -2.50 2.91
CA ASP A 207 -13.95 -1.75 2.71
C ASP A 207 -12.95 -2.53 1.86
N LEU A 208 -12.82 -3.84 2.15
CA LEU A 208 -11.97 -4.73 1.38
C LEU A 208 -12.53 -5.00 -0.02
N SER A 209 -13.86 -5.08 -0.17
CA SER A 209 -14.52 -5.23 -1.47
C SER A 209 -14.26 -4.04 -2.39
N LYS A 210 -14.07 -2.85 -1.82
CA LYS A 210 -13.69 -1.62 -2.52
C LYS A 210 -12.18 -1.51 -2.77
N GLY A 211 -11.39 -2.43 -2.22
CA GLY A 211 -9.93 -2.42 -2.35
C GLY A 211 -9.27 -1.20 -1.72
N LYS A 212 -9.76 -0.70 -0.58
CA LYS A 212 -9.17 0.48 0.09
C LYS A 212 -7.68 0.21 0.43
N PRO A 213 -6.71 0.92 -0.20
CA PRO A 213 -5.31 0.50 -0.14
C PRO A 213 -4.71 0.40 1.27
N HIS A 214 -4.93 1.40 2.13
CA HIS A 214 -4.37 1.42 3.49
C HIS A 214 -4.91 0.28 4.37
N LEU A 215 -6.16 -0.14 4.19
CA LEU A 215 -6.76 -1.24 4.95
C LEU A 215 -6.27 -2.59 4.42
N VAL A 216 -6.16 -2.73 3.09
CA VAL A 216 -5.59 -3.93 2.46
C VAL A 216 -4.14 -4.12 2.90
N LEU A 217 -3.29 -3.10 2.77
CA LEU A 217 -1.89 -3.20 3.18
C LEU A 217 -1.74 -3.46 4.68
N GLY A 218 -2.53 -2.78 5.51
CA GLY A 218 -2.52 -2.99 6.96
C GLY A 218 -2.91 -4.41 7.36
N LEU A 219 -3.92 -4.99 6.70
CA LEU A 219 -4.33 -6.38 6.94
C LEU A 219 -3.29 -7.39 6.44
N LEU A 220 -2.81 -7.21 5.20
CA LEU A 220 -1.78 -8.09 4.61
C LEU A 220 -0.50 -8.09 5.44
N TRP A 221 -0.04 -6.92 5.90
CA TRP A 221 1.12 -6.81 6.78
C TRP A 221 0.96 -7.64 8.06
N GLN A 222 -0.18 -7.53 8.74
CA GLN A 222 -0.42 -8.28 9.97
C GLN A 222 -0.40 -9.79 9.72
N ILE A 223 -1.03 -10.27 8.64
CA ILE A 223 -1.04 -11.69 8.27
C ILE A 223 0.39 -12.18 7.94
N ILE A 224 1.13 -11.43 7.11
CA ILE A 224 2.51 -11.77 6.74
C ILE A 224 3.41 -11.80 7.98
N ARG A 225 3.29 -10.80 8.85
CA ARG A 225 4.07 -10.71 10.11
C ARG A 225 3.81 -11.90 11.02
N ILE A 226 2.55 -12.33 11.17
CA ILE A 226 2.19 -13.53 11.94
C ILE A 226 2.87 -14.75 11.33
N GLY A 227 2.75 -14.95 10.01
CA GLY A 227 3.36 -16.10 9.32
C GLY A 227 4.88 -16.16 9.45
N LEU A 228 5.56 -15.03 9.31
CA LEU A 228 7.02 -14.93 9.46
C LEU A 228 7.48 -15.27 10.88
N PHE A 229 6.75 -14.80 11.90
CA PHE A 229 7.13 -14.98 13.30
C PHE A 229 6.68 -16.30 13.91
N ASN A 230 5.61 -16.93 13.40
CA ASN A 230 5.13 -18.22 13.87
C ASN A 230 6.18 -19.34 13.68
N GLN A 231 7.10 -19.17 12.72
CA GLN A 231 8.20 -20.10 12.49
C GLN A 231 9.39 -19.91 13.45
N ILE A 232 9.43 -18.83 14.22
CA ILE A 232 10.55 -18.49 15.11
C ILE A 232 10.23 -18.97 16.52
N ASP A 233 10.18 -20.30 16.68
CA ASP A 233 10.03 -20.93 17.98
C ASP A 233 10.98 -22.13 18.16
N LEU A 234 11.09 -22.63 19.39
CA LEU A 234 11.95 -23.77 19.72
C LEU A 234 11.47 -25.10 19.09
N ARG A 235 10.24 -25.18 18.57
CA ARG A 235 9.70 -26.39 17.95
C ARG A 235 10.18 -26.49 16.50
N HIS A 236 10.07 -25.38 15.76
CA HIS A 236 10.48 -25.27 14.37
C HIS A 236 11.99 -25.05 14.24
N VAL A 237 12.59 -24.30 15.18
CA VAL A 237 14.02 -24.01 15.21
C VAL A 237 14.61 -24.41 16.57
N PRO A 238 14.89 -25.71 16.80
CA PRO A 238 15.47 -26.18 18.06
C PRO A 238 16.76 -25.43 18.42
N GLY A 239 17.55 -25.02 17.43
CA GLY A 239 18.82 -24.30 17.63
C GLY A 239 18.73 -22.97 18.37
N LEU A 240 17.53 -22.41 18.59
CA LEU A 240 17.34 -21.19 19.36
C LEU A 240 17.85 -21.29 20.81
N PHE A 241 18.00 -22.51 21.38
CA PHE A 241 18.60 -22.66 22.72
C PHE A 241 20.01 -22.07 22.82
N ARG A 242 20.74 -21.93 21.70
CA ARG A 242 22.07 -21.32 21.66
C ARG A 242 22.07 -19.81 21.92
N LEU A 243 20.90 -19.19 21.93
CA LEU A 243 20.71 -17.78 22.21
C LEU A 243 20.51 -17.48 23.70
N LEU A 244 20.51 -18.51 24.55
CA LEU A 244 20.47 -18.35 26.00
C LEU A 244 21.72 -17.61 26.48
N GLN A 245 21.51 -16.60 27.30
CA GLN A 245 22.58 -15.90 27.99
C GLN A 245 22.95 -16.62 29.29
N GLU A 246 24.09 -16.27 29.89
CA GLU A 246 24.53 -16.87 31.14
C GLU A 246 23.47 -16.71 32.24
N GLY A 247 23.02 -17.83 32.80
CA GLY A 247 21.99 -17.86 33.86
C GLY A 247 20.54 -17.85 33.37
N GLU A 248 20.27 -17.74 32.06
CA GLU A 248 18.92 -17.83 31.52
C GLU A 248 18.46 -19.28 31.30
N THR A 249 17.16 -19.52 31.45
CA THR A 249 16.53 -20.80 31.14
C THR A 249 15.78 -20.76 29.80
N LEU A 250 15.44 -21.93 29.27
CA LEU A 250 14.57 -22.02 28.07
C LEU A 250 13.20 -21.36 28.28
N ASP A 251 12.72 -21.28 29.53
CA ASP A 251 11.46 -20.60 29.84
C ASP A 251 11.59 -19.08 29.66
N ASP A 252 12.75 -18.51 29.99
CA ASP A 252 13.01 -17.08 29.82
C ASP A 252 13.10 -16.72 28.33
N LEU A 253 13.72 -17.58 27.52
CA LEU A 253 13.75 -17.41 26.07
C LEU A 253 12.34 -17.43 25.45
N ARG A 254 11.42 -18.27 25.98
CA ARG A 254 10.03 -18.35 25.51
C ARG A 254 9.18 -17.12 25.86
N LYS A 255 9.60 -16.32 26.84
CA LYS A 255 8.90 -15.08 27.23
C LYS A 255 9.22 -13.91 26.29
N LEU A 256 10.28 -14.03 25.49
CA LEU A 256 10.68 -12.98 24.55
C LEU A 256 9.74 -12.93 23.35
N SER A 257 9.55 -11.73 22.81
CA SER A 257 8.88 -11.58 21.53
C SER A 257 9.74 -12.15 20.39
N PRO A 258 9.14 -12.57 19.27
CA PRO A 258 9.88 -13.02 18.09
C PRO A 258 10.94 -12.01 17.61
N GLU A 259 10.63 -10.72 17.69
CA GLU A 259 11.56 -9.63 17.35
C GLU A 259 12.78 -9.60 18.29
N GLN A 260 12.57 -9.79 19.59
CA GLN A 260 13.66 -9.87 20.56
C GLN A 260 14.52 -11.11 20.33
N ILE A 261 13.91 -12.25 19.98
CA ILE A 261 14.63 -13.47 19.61
C ILE A 261 15.48 -13.23 18.37
N LEU A 262 14.93 -12.59 17.33
CA LEU A 262 15.67 -12.23 16.12
C LEU A 262 16.85 -11.29 16.40
N ILE A 263 16.65 -10.26 17.22
CA ILE A 263 17.74 -9.35 17.62
C ILE A 263 18.86 -10.12 18.33
N ARG A 264 18.51 -11.03 19.26
CA ARG A 264 19.49 -11.90 19.92
C ARG A 264 20.21 -12.81 18.94
N TRP A 265 19.49 -13.36 17.97
CA TRP A 265 20.05 -14.21 16.93
C TRP A 265 21.06 -13.46 16.04
N VAL A 266 20.72 -12.25 15.59
CA VAL A 266 21.66 -11.41 14.82
C VAL A 266 22.90 -11.12 15.65
N ASN A 267 22.72 -10.65 16.89
CA ASN A 267 23.84 -10.31 17.77
C ASN A 267 24.73 -11.51 18.13
N HIS A 268 24.16 -12.72 18.21
CA HIS A 268 24.94 -13.95 18.40
C HIS A 268 25.92 -14.19 17.24
N HIS A 269 25.46 -14.03 16.00
CA HIS A 269 26.32 -14.19 14.82
C HIS A 269 27.31 -13.04 14.65
N LEU A 270 26.91 -11.81 14.95
CA LEU A 270 27.84 -10.67 14.95
C LEU A 270 28.98 -10.88 15.96
N ALA A 271 28.67 -11.33 17.17
CA ALA A 271 29.70 -11.64 18.18
C ALA A 271 30.62 -12.77 17.73
N LYS A 272 30.09 -13.80 17.07
CA LYS A 272 30.87 -14.91 16.51
C LYS A 272 31.80 -14.46 15.37
N ALA A 273 31.36 -13.49 14.57
CA ALA A 273 32.16 -12.83 13.54
C ALA A 273 33.17 -11.80 14.10
N GLY A 274 33.20 -11.59 15.43
CA GLY A 274 34.10 -10.62 16.08
C GLY A 274 33.70 -9.16 15.87
N VAL A 275 32.43 -8.89 15.60
CA VAL A 275 31.88 -7.54 15.39
C VAL A 275 31.37 -6.98 16.72
N ASP A 276 31.89 -5.82 17.13
CA ASP A 276 31.50 -5.16 18.37
C ASP A 276 30.13 -4.45 18.29
N ARG A 277 29.74 -4.02 17.08
CA ARG A 277 28.46 -3.36 16.83
C ARG A 277 27.31 -4.32 17.12
N LYS A 278 26.29 -3.82 17.83
CA LYS A 278 25.08 -4.58 18.16
C LYS A 278 23.86 -4.00 17.46
N LEU A 279 22.97 -4.90 17.04
CA LEU A 279 21.63 -4.57 16.59
C LEU A 279 20.73 -4.35 17.81
N THR A 280 20.01 -3.23 17.84
CA THR A 280 18.99 -2.92 18.85
C THR A 280 17.60 -2.70 18.25
N ASN A 281 17.52 -2.39 16.95
CA ASN A 281 16.29 -2.20 16.19
C ASN A 281 16.48 -2.60 14.72
N PHE A 282 15.39 -2.89 14.00
CA PHE A 282 15.40 -3.15 12.55
C PHE A 282 15.13 -1.88 11.72
N THR A 283 15.47 -0.70 12.25
CA THR A 283 15.28 0.58 11.55
C THR A 283 16.61 1.28 11.34
N SER A 284 17.04 2.13 12.28
CA SER A 284 18.27 2.92 12.16
C SER A 284 19.53 2.07 12.10
N ASP A 285 19.55 0.92 12.77
CA ASP A 285 20.79 0.16 12.94
C ASP A 285 21.19 -0.63 11.69
N ILE A 286 20.30 -0.76 10.70
CA ILE A 286 20.52 -1.57 9.49
C ILE A 286 20.63 -0.75 8.21
N ILE A 287 20.46 0.58 8.27
CA ILE A 287 20.35 1.45 7.08
C ILE A 287 21.61 1.47 6.22
N ASP A 288 22.78 1.27 6.84
CA ASP A 288 24.09 1.25 6.19
C ASP A 288 24.48 -0.13 5.67
N SER A 289 23.62 -1.14 5.86
CA SER A 289 23.83 -2.52 5.45
C SER A 289 25.08 -3.20 6.05
N GLU A 290 25.76 -2.59 7.02
CA GLU A 290 26.97 -3.17 7.64
C GLU A 290 26.62 -4.45 8.40
N ILE A 291 25.60 -4.38 9.26
CA ILE A 291 25.11 -5.54 10.02
C ILE A 291 24.68 -6.66 9.06
N TYR A 292 23.96 -6.33 7.98
CA TYR A 292 23.56 -7.32 6.98
C TYR A 292 24.75 -7.97 6.29
N THR A 293 25.80 -7.20 5.98
CA THR A 293 27.00 -7.73 5.32
C THR A 293 27.69 -8.78 6.19
N TYR A 294 27.93 -8.46 7.46
CA TYR A 294 28.55 -9.40 8.39
C TYR A 294 27.67 -10.62 8.65
N LEU A 295 26.36 -10.40 8.84
CA LEU A 295 25.42 -11.48 9.08
C LEU A 295 25.36 -12.46 7.91
N LEU A 296 25.22 -11.96 6.67
CA LEU A 296 25.17 -12.80 5.48
C LEU A 296 26.46 -13.59 5.29
N ASN A 297 27.62 -12.97 5.48
CA ASN A 297 28.91 -13.66 5.41
C ASN A 297 29.03 -14.81 6.43
N GLU A 298 28.45 -14.65 7.63
CA GLU A 298 28.50 -15.65 8.69
C GLU A 298 27.49 -16.79 8.51
N ILE A 299 26.29 -16.51 7.99
CA ILE A 299 25.21 -17.51 7.86
C ILE A 299 25.19 -18.22 6.50
N ALA A 300 25.77 -17.61 5.46
CA ALA A 300 25.73 -18.17 4.11
C ALA A 300 26.53 -19.48 4.04
N PRO A 301 26.04 -20.49 3.27
CA PRO A 301 26.84 -21.66 2.97
C PRO A 301 28.15 -21.25 2.29
N LYS A 302 29.27 -21.91 2.62
CA LYS A 302 30.58 -21.59 2.02
C LYS A 302 30.60 -21.60 0.49
N ALA A 303 29.70 -22.37 -0.13
CA ALA A 303 29.56 -22.44 -1.59
C ALA A 303 28.97 -21.17 -2.23
N ALA A 304 28.29 -20.32 -1.46
CA ALA A 304 27.67 -19.09 -1.93
C ALA A 304 28.68 -17.94 -2.15
N ASN A 305 29.95 -18.11 -1.73
CA ASN A 305 31.02 -17.13 -1.91
C ASN A 305 30.70 -15.69 -1.44
N VAL A 306 29.77 -15.54 -0.48
CA VAL A 306 29.42 -14.24 0.11
C VAL A 306 30.64 -13.63 0.78
N SER A 307 30.97 -12.39 0.43
CA SER A 307 32.19 -11.72 0.89
C SER A 307 31.89 -10.44 1.68
N LEU A 308 32.90 -9.94 2.40
CA LEU A 308 32.84 -8.64 3.07
C LEU A 308 33.16 -7.46 2.12
N TYR A 309 33.30 -7.70 0.82
CA TYR A 309 33.54 -6.66 -0.19
C TYR A 309 32.57 -5.47 -0.12
N PRO A 310 31.26 -5.65 0.15
CA PRO A 310 30.32 -4.53 0.23
C PRO A 310 30.76 -3.44 1.24
N LEU A 311 31.46 -3.80 2.33
CA LEU A 311 31.98 -2.84 3.33
C LEU A 311 33.04 -1.89 2.76
N SER A 312 33.70 -2.26 1.67
CA SER A 312 34.71 -1.41 1.02
C SER A 312 34.10 -0.29 0.17
N VAL A 313 32.79 -0.36 -0.10
CA VAL A 313 32.07 0.59 -0.94
C VAL A 313 31.53 1.73 -0.08
N LYS A 314 31.99 2.97 -0.36
CA LYS A 314 31.62 4.16 0.44
C LYS A 314 30.16 4.62 0.28
N VAL A 315 29.36 3.97 -0.56
CA VAL A 315 28.01 4.40 -0.92
C VAL A 315 27.02 3.27 -0.62
N TYR A 316 26.15 3.51 0.36
CA TYR A 316 25.24 2.49 0.92
C TYR A 316 24.31 1.83 -0.11
N ILE A 317 23.86 2.57 -1.13
CA ILE A 317 23.02 2.00 -2.21
C ILE A 317 23.78 0.92 -3.00
N PHE A 318 25.04 1.17 -3.32
CA PHE A 318 25.86 0.19 -4.04
C PHE A 318 26.22 -0.99 -3.13
N GLN A 319 26.41 -0.75 -1.83
CA GLN A 319 26.57 -1.82 -0.85
C GLN A 319 25.34 -2.75 -0.80
N LEU A 320 24.14 -2.19 -0.74
CA LEU A 320 22.89 -2.95 -0.76
C LEU A 320 22.70 -3.75 -2.06
N LEU A 321 23.01 -3.15 -3.21
CA LEU A 321 22.91 -3.83 -4.51
C LEU A 321 23.83 -5.04 -4.61
N ILE A 322 25.05 -4.96 -4.06
CA ILE A 322 25.98 -6.08 -4.04
C ILE A 322 25.45 -7.19 -3.11
N LEU A 323 24.90 -6.84 -1.95
CA LEU A 323 24.30 -7.82 -1.03
C LEU A 323 23.13 -8.57 -1.67
N ILE A 324 22.28 -7.88 -2.44
CA ILE A 324 21.18 -8.51 -3.16
C ILE A 324 21.72 -9.46 -4.24
N ALA A 325 22.77 -9.07 -4.98
CA ALA A 325 23.38 -9.91 -6.01
C ALA A 325 24.03 -11.18 -5.42
N ASP A 326 24.66 -11.08 -4.25
CA ASP A 326 25.31 -12.21 -3.57
C ASP A 326 24.30 -13.17 -2.89
N SER A 327 23.03 -12.77 -2.77
CA SER A 327 21.96 -13.55 -2.09
C SER A 327 21.05 -14.36 -3.03
N ILE A 328 21.21 -14.21 -4.35
CA ILE A 328 20.40 -14.88 -5.41
C ILE A 328 21.19 -16.04 -6.02
#